data_AF-A0A1M6NE35-F1
#
_entry.id   AF-A0A1M6NE35-F1
#
_cell.length_a   1.000
_cell.length_b   1.000
_cell.length_c   1.000
_cell.angle_alpha   90.00
_cell.angle_beta   90.00
_cell.angle_gamma   90.00
#
_symmetry.space_group_name_H-M   'P 1'
#
loop_
_entity.id
_entity.type
_entity.pdbx_description
1 polymer ?
#
loop_
_entity_poly.entity_id
_entity_poly.type
_entity_poly.pdbx_seq_one_letter_code
_entity_poly.pdbx_strand_id
1 'polypeptide(L)'
;MAELWNQDPRTALRVDADFDLTALDRSSTPGFAGGKSEAKSLMVAHGELLSELQERLYARGRTGGDERVLVIVQGLDTSGKGGIARHVMGMVDPQGVSLRSFGVPTEEEQAHHYLWRIDNALPKPGQIGLFDRSHYEDVLVVRVDELVPREVWEPRFDEINEWEKNLVDGGTRVLKFALMQSYDEQARRLMERLDRPDKRWKYSLSDLKTREKWDDYQLAYADVFKRTSTDYAPWYVLPADHKWFARLAVTEILTRVMIEMDLRWPAPDWDPAEQRRLLAETMSSELLAESLAETRGVVQEAIDAGVDVNLEAIELLTARSNKTVRNAAVAEVKARRAVLEADLAKTLADKREVLESKSPELAEAYDEAAYGKGKKSDG
;
A
#
# COMPACT_ATOMS: atom_id res chain seq x y z
N MET A 1 8.07 18.09 6.34
CA MET A 1 8.53 16.70 6.15
C MET A 1 8.58 16.31 4.67
N ALA A 2 7.63 16.77 3.84
CA ALA A 2 7.64 16.56 2.38
C ALA A 2 8.84 17.17 1.61
N GLU A 3 9.66 18.01 2.27
CA GLU A 3 10.88 18.62 1.71
C GLU A 3 12.09 17.66 1.65
N LEU A 4 11.98 16.45 2.23
CA LEU A 4 13.10 15.50 2.26
C LEU A 4 13.24 14.71 0.94
N TRP A 5 12.18 14.61 0.16
CA TRP A 5 12.23 14.07 -1.20
C TRP A 5 12.47 15.21 -2.20
N ASN A 6 13.73 15.36 -2.64
CA ASN A 6 14.13 16.35 -3.63
C ASN A 6 13.57 16.04 -5.03
N GLN A 7 13.17 14.79 -5.27
CA GLN A 7 12.54 14.30 -6.48
C GLN A 7 11.43 13.30 -6.10
N ASP A 8 10.36 13.20 -6.90
CA ASP A 8 9.36 12.15 -6.67
C ASP A 8 10.05 10.78 -6.78
N PRO A 9 9.93 9.90 -5.77
CA PRO A 9 10.59 8.59 -5.79
C PRO A 9 10.22 7.74 -7.01
N ARG A 10 9.03 7.94 -7.58
CA ARG A 10 8.58 7.26 -8.80
C ARG A 10 9.29 7.75 -10.06
N THR A 11 9.96 8.90 -10.00
CA THR A 11 10.86 9.35 -11.05
C THR A 11 12.30 8.97 -10.72
N ALA A 12 12.72 9.18 -9.46
CA ALA A 12 14.10 8.97 -9.05
C ALA A 12 14.57 7.50 -9.11
N LEU A 13 13.64 6.55 -8.96
CA LEU A 13 13.94 5.12 -8.83
C LEU A 13 13.40 4.29 -10.01
N ARG A 14 12.71 4.92 -10.96
CA ARG A 14 12.09 4.21 -12.08
C ARG A 14 13.15 3.79 -13.09
N VAL A 15 12.99 2.57 -13.61
CA VAL A 15 13.74 2.11 -14.78
C VAL A 15 13.14 2.78 -16.01
N ASP A 16 13.91 3.65 -16.62
CA ASP A 16 13.64 4.27 -17.92
C ASP A 16 14.54 3.65 -19.01
N ALA A 17 14.53 4.24 -20.22
CA ALA A 17 15.30 3.75 -21.36
C ALA A 17 16.82 3.88 -21.16
N ASP A 18 17.27 4.79 -20.29
CA ASP A 18 18.68 5.09 -20.04
C ASP A 18 19.22 4.37 -18.78
N PHE A 19 18.37 3.61 -18.09
CA PHE A 19 18.74 2.90 -16.86
C PHE A 19 19.83 1.84 -17.10
N ASP A 20 20.93 1.96 -16.37
CA ASP A 20 22.04 1.00 -16.36
C ASP A 20 22.26 0.43 -14.94
N LEU A 21 22.01 -0.87 -14.78
CA LEU A 21 22.19 -1.57 -13.50
C LEU A 21 23.67 -1.62 -13.05
N THR A 22 24.62 -1.57 -13.98
CA THR A 22 26.04 -1.62 -13.67
C THR A 22 26.52 -0.32 -13.03
N ALA A 23 25.90 0.81 -13.41
CA ALA A 23 26.17 2.14 -12.85
C ALA A 23 25.45 2.42 -11.52
N LEU A 24 24.56 1.53 -11.06
CA LEU A 24 23.79 1.72 -9.84
C LEU A 24 24.69 1.70 -8.59
N ASP A 25 24.78 2.85 -7.91
CA ASP A 25 25.26 2.92 -6.54
C ASP A 25 24.21 2.33 -5.58
N ARG A 26 24.48 1.12 -5.10
CA ARG A 26 23.58 0.32 -4.25
C ARG A 26 23.52 0.81 -2.80
N SER A 27 24.35 1.80 -2.44
CA SER A 27 24.37 2.49 -1.15
C SER A 27 23.71 3.87 -1.19
N SER A 28 23.43 4.39 -2.39
CA SER A 28 22.82 5.71 -2.56
C SER A 28 21.37 5.77 -2.04
N THR A 29 20.86 6.99 -1.90
CA THR A 29 19.44 7.27 -1.59
C THR A 29 18.82 8.21 -2.63
N PRO A 30 18.65 7.77 -3.90
CA PRO A 30 18.23 8.63 -5.00
C PRO A 30 16.94 9.39 -4.68
N GLY A 31 16.95 10.70 -4.89
CA GLY A 31 15.82 11.58 -4.62
C GLY A 31 15.56 11.91 -3.15
N PHE A 32 16.25 11.29 -2.18
CA PHE A 32 16.04 11.52 -0.75
C PHE A 32 17.25 12.19 -0.07
N ALA A 33 17.04 13.35 0.54
CA ALA A 33 18.06 14.14 1.24
C ALA A 33 18.18 13.83 2.74
N GLY A 34 17.23 13.08 3.31
CA GLY A 34 17.24 12.71 4.71
C GLY A 34 18.14 11.52 5.04
N GLY A 35 18.33 11.25 6.33
CA GLY A 35 19.00 10.07 6.83
C GLY A 35 18.02 9.02 7.37
N LYS A 36 18.58 8.02 8.05
CA LYS A 36 17.82 6.91 8.66
C LYS A 36 16.79 7.38 9.70
N SER A 37 17.08 8.45 10.44
CA SER A 37 16.17 8.98 11.47
C SER A 37 14.94 9.59 10.81
N GLU A 38 15.16 10.46 9.84
CA GLU A 38 14.11 11.14 9.07
C GLU A 38 13.25 10.14 8.30
N ALA A 39 13.89 9.13 7.69
CA ALA A 39 13.18 8.05 7.01
C ALA A 39 12.25 7.28 7.97
N LYS A 40 12.69 7.01 9.20
CA LYS A 40 11.86 6.33 10.19
C LYS A 40 10.65 7.20 10.59
N SER A 41 10.85 8.50 10.79
CA SER A 41 9.76 9.43 11.10
C SER A 41 8.76 9.55 9.96
N LEU A 42 9.23 9.64 8.71
CA LEU A 42 8.36 9.66 7.53
C LEU A 42 7.56 8.36 7.38
N MET A 43 8.19 7.21 7.60
CA MET A 43 7.48 5.92 7.56
C MET A 43 6.36 5.82 8.59
N VAL A 44 6.52 6.42 9.78
CA VAL A 44 5.45 6.44 10.80
C VAL A 44 4.29 7.31 10.30
N ALA A 45 4.56 8.55 9.87
CA ALA A 45 3.54 9.47 9.37
C ALA A 45 2.78 8.86 8.18
N HIS A 46 3.50 8.42 7.15
CA HIS A 46 2.89 7.83 5.96
C HIS A 46 2.25 6.46 6.22
N GLY A 47 2.58 5.81 7.35
CA GLY A 47 1.96 4.57 7.78
C GLY A 47 0.49 4.76 8.18
N GLU A 48 0.17 5.85 8.89
CA GLU A 48 -1.21 6.19 9.27
C GLU A 48 -2.06 6.47 8.03
N LEU A 49 -1.57 7.33 7.13
CA LEU A 49 -2.19 7.61 5.83
C LEU A 49 -2.36 6.34 4.98
N LEU A 50 -1.34 5.48 4.91
CA LEU A 50 -1.41 4.23 4.15
C LEU A 50 -2.45 3.26 4.74
N SER A 51 -2.56 3.20 6.07
CA SER A 51 -3.55 2.37 6.77
C SER A 51 -4.97 2.80 6.40
N GLU A 52 -5.27 4.10 6.47
CA GLU A 52 -6.60 4.59 6.10
C GLU A 52 -6.91 4.38 4.60
N LEU A 53 -5.94 4.64 3.72
CA LEU A 53 -6.12 4.37 2.28
C LEU A 53 -6.36 2.89 2.01
N GLN A 54 -5.69 1.99 2.72
CA GLN A 54 -5.92 0.56 2.61
C GLN A 54 -7.32 0.19 3.08
N GLU A 55 -7.81 0.78 4.17
CA GLU A 55 -9.17 0.52 4.65
C GLU A 55 -10.22 0.98 3.64
N ARG A 56 -10.04 2.16 3.01
CA ARG A 56 -10.91 2.63 1.93
C ARG A 56 -10.86 1.71 0.71
N LEU A 57 -9.68 1.20 0.34
CA LEU A 57 -9.53 0.19 -0.72
C LEU A 57 -10.33 -1.07 -0.35
N TYR A 58 -10.22 -1.53 0.88
CA TYR A 58 -10.90 -2.73 1.37
C TYR A 58 -12.42 -2.57 1.34
N ALA A 59 -12.93 -1.45 1.84
CA ALA A 59 -14.36 -1.12 1.81
C ALA A 59 -14.90 -1.12 0.38
N ARG A 60 -14.15 -0.53 -0.57
CA ARG A 60 -14.51 -0.52 -1.99
C ARG A 60 -14.59 -1.93 -2.58
N GLY A 61 -13.60 -2.79 -2.31
CA GLY A 61 -13.65 -4.19 -2.77
C GLY A 61 -14.79 -5.01 -2.15
N ARG A 62 -15.12 -4.76 -0.87
CA ARG A 62 -16.25 -5.39 -0.19
C ARG A 62 -17.62 -4.94 -0.71
N THR A 63 -17.67 -3.79 -1.38
CA THR A 63 -18.90 -3.17 -1.89
C THR A 63 -18.99 -3.21 -3.42
N GLY A 64 -18.18 -4.06 -4.06
CA GLY A 64 -18.31 -4.38 -5.48
C GLY A 64 -17.35 -3.65 -6.42
N GLY A 65 -16.37 -2.91 -5.90
CA GLY A 65 -15.27 -2.40 -6.71
C GLY A 65 -14.27 -3.50 -7.09
N ASP A 66 -13.63 -3.36 -8.25
CA ASP A 66 -12.66 -4.31 -8.80
C ASP A 66 -11.20 -3.94 -8.50
N GLU A 67 -10.97 -2.74 -7.94
CA GLU A 67 -9.63 -2.21 -7.73
C GLU A 67 -8.85 -3.00 -6.69
N ARG A 68 -7.56 -3.19 -6.97
CA ARG A 68 -6.60 -3.86 -6.09
C ARG A 68 -5.20 -3.38 -6.41
N VAL A 69 -4.28 -3.58 -5.47
CA VAL A 69 -2.86 -3.25 -5.65
C VAL A 69 -2.06 -4.54 -5.61
N LEU A 70 -1.13 -4.72 -6.56
CA LEU A 70 -0.18 -5.82 -6.56
C LEU A 70 1.24 -5.25 -6.42
N VAL A 71 1.83 -5.47 -5.25
CA VAL A 71 3.22 -5.15 -4.94
C VAL A 71 4.07 -6.39 -5.19
N ILE A 72 4.99 -6.30 -6.14
CA ILE A 72 5.98 -7.35 -6.45
C ILE A 72 7.33 -6.90 -5.89
N VAL A 73 7.93 -7.71 -5.02
CA VAL A 73 9.28 -7.47 -4.54
C VAL A 73 10.22 -8.56 -5.03
N GLN A 74 11.25 -8.12 -5.76
CA GLN A 74 12.34 -8.96 -6.24
C GLN A 74 13.70 -8.52 -5.69
N GLY A 75 14.68 -9.40 -5.80
CA GLY A 75 16.06 -9.20 -5.37
C GLY A 75 16.67 -10.50 -4.88
N LEU A 76 18.00 -10.58 -4.88
CA LEU A 76 18.72 -11.77 -4.39
C LEU A 76 18.46 -12.03 -2.91
N ASP A 77 18.81 -13.24 -2.45
CA ASP A 77 18.73 -13.53 -1.03
C ASP A 77 19.58 -12.56 -0.21
N THR A 78 19.04 -12.21 0.95
CA THR A 78 19.48 -11.15 1.86
C THR A 78 19.15 -9.70 1.44
N SER A 79 18.58 -9.44 0.25
CA SER A 79 18.25 -8.08 -0.24
C SER A 79 17.30 -7.26 0.65
N GLY A 80 16.45 -7.93 1.43
CA GLY A 80 15.53 -7.28 2.36
C GLY A 80 14.04 -7.43 2.04
N LYS A 81 13.66 -8.29 1.07
CA LYS A 81 12.25 -8.57 0.69
C LYS A 81 11.34 -8.84 1.89
N GLY A 82 11.69 -9.79 2.76
CA GLY A 82 10.91 -10.06 3.98
C GLY A 82 10.84 -8.89 4.98
N GLY A 83 11.71 -7.88 4.83
CA GLY A 83 11.60 -6.62 5.56
C GLY A 83 10.48 -5.72 5.03
N ILE A 84 10.16 -5.77 3.74
CA ILE A 84 9.01 -5.09 3.15
C ILE A 84 7.71 -5.70 3.69
N ALA A 85 7.60 -7.04 3.68
CA ALA A 85 6.45 -7.72 4.28
C ALA A 85 6.25 -7.33 5.75
N ARG A 86 7.32 -7.34 6.55
CA ARG A 86 7.22 -7.04 7.99
C ARG A 86 6.95 -5.56 8.29
N HIS A 87 7.58 -4.64 7.58
CA HIS A 87 7.60 -3.22 7.96
C HIS A 87 6.71 -2.33 7.12
N VAL A 88 6.41 -2.71 5.87
CA VAL A 88 5.52 -1.94 5.00
C VAL A 88 4.12 -2.50 5.10
N MET A 89 3.93 -3.79 4.81
CA MET A 89 2.60 -4.41 4.98
C MET A 89 2.19 -4.50 6.45
N GLY A 90 3.14 -4.44 7.39
CA GLY A 90 2.84 -4.37 8.82
C GLY A 90 2.27 -3.03 9.29
N MET A 91 2.13 -2.03 8.42
CA MET A 91 1.50 -0.74 8.74
C MET A 91 -0.01 -0.71 8.47
N VAL A 92 -0.55 -1.72 7.79
CA VAL A 92 -1.96 -1.78 7.38
C VAL A 92 -2.68 -2.98 8.01
N ASP A 93 -4.01 -3.04 7.89
CA ASP A 93 -4.79 -4.15 8.44
C ASP A 93 -4.46 -5.46 7.69
N PRO A 94 -4.06 -6.54 8.40
CA PRO A 94 -3.72 -7.82 7.77
C PRO A 94 -4.88 -8.44 6.97
N GLN A 95 -6.14 -8.13 7.24
CA GLN A 95 -7.30 -8.60 6.47
C GLN A 95 -7.34 -8.02 5.05
N GLY A 96 -6.74 -6.86 4.86
CA GLY A 96 -6.58 -6.19 3.57
C GLY A 96 -5.35 -6.62 2.78
N VAL A 97 -4.52 -7.52 3.32
CA VAL A 97 -3.26 -7.94 2.71
C VAL A 97 -3.33 -9.40 2.25
N SER A 98 -2.93 -9.65 1.01
CA SER A 98 -2.71 -11.00 0.48
C SER A 98 -1.21 -11.21 0.24
N LEU A 99 -0.52 -11.88 1.18
CA LEU A 99 0.90 -12.16 1.06
C LEU A 99 1.13 -13.54 0.43
N ARG A 100 1.91 -13.61 -0.65
CA ARG A 100 2.43 -14.86 -1.21
C ARG A 100 3.94 -14.79 -1.35
N SER A 101 4.63 -15.78 -0.80
CA SER A 101 6.05 -16.00 -1.04
C SER A 101 6.23 -17.16 -2.00
N PHE A 102 6.89 -16.92 -3.14
CA PHE A 102 7.13 -17.97 -4.12
C PHE A 102 8.50 -18.62 -3.89
N GLY A 103 8.51 -19.95 -3.85
CA GLY A 103 9.70 -20.78 -3.81
C GLY A 103 9.85 -21.62 -5.08
N VAL A 104 10.68 -22.67 -4.98
CA VAL A 104 10.81 -23.69 -6.03
C VAL A 104 9.43 -24.27 -6.36
N PRO A 105 9.02 -24.31 -7.64
CA PRO A 105 7.73 -24.86 -8.02
C PRO A 105 7.54 -26.31 -7.58
N THR A 106 6.35 -26.66 -7.05
CA THR A 106 5.99 -28.05 -6.73
C THR A 106 5.76 -28.87 -8.01
N GLU A 107 5.69 -30.21 -7.91
CA GLU A 107 5.38 -31.06 -9.06
C GLU A 107 4.04 -30.69 -9.73
N GLU A 108 3.02 -30.33 -8.94
CA GLU A 108 1.75 -29.84 -9.46
C GLU A 108 1.92 -28.51 -10.19
N GLU A 109 2.60 -27.54 -9.59
CA GLU A 109 2.85 -26.24 -10.23
C GLU A 109 3.64 -26.40 -11.54
N GLN A 110 4.58 -27.35 -11.61
CA GLN A 110 5.35 -27.67 -12.82
C GLN A 110 4.53 -28.37 -13.91
N ALA A 111 3.40 -28.99 -13.56
CA ALA A 111 2.49 -29.61 -14.52
C ALA A 111 1.60 -28.58 -15.25
N HIS A 112 1.61 -27.32 -14.82
CA HIS A 112 0.86 -26.22 -15.41
C HIS A 112 1.80 -25.19 -16.08
N HIS A 113 1.20 -24.23 -16.79
CA HIS A 113 1.92 -23.04 -17.22
C HIS A 113 2.46 -22.26 -16.01
N TYR A 114 3.65 -21.67 -16.09
CA TYR A 114 4.29 -21.05 -14.92
C TYR A 114 3.46 -19.91 -14.28
N LEU A 115 2.65 -19.21 -15.08
CA LEU A 115 1.72 -18.17 -14.59
C LEU A 115 0.54 -18.73 -13.79
N TRP A 116 0.18 -20.02 -13.92
CA TRP A 116 -0.97 -20.60 -13.24
C TRP A 116 -0.91 -20.43 -11.72
N ARG A 117 0.25 -20.71 -11.11
CA ARG A 117 0.43 -20.54 -9.66
C ARG A 117 0.43 -19.07 -9.23
N ILE A 118 0.75 -18.17 -10.17
CA ILE A 118 0.81 -16.73 -9.96
C ILE A 118 -0.61 -16.16 -9.99
N ASP A 119 -1.42 -16.58 -10.95
CA ASP A 119 -2.85 -16.26 -11.05
C ASP A 119 -3.62 -16.68 -9.80
N ASN A 120 -3.38 -17.91 -9.33
CA ASN A 120 -4.02 -18.44 -8.13
C ASN A 120 -3.70 -17.65 -6.85
N ALA A 121 -2.62 -16.86 -6.86
CA ALA A 121 -2.18 -16.06 -5.73
C ALA A 121 -2.58 -14.58 -5.81
N LEU A 122 -3.21 -14.14 -6.90
CA LEU A 122 -3.58 -12.74 -7.08
C LEU A 122 -4.47 -12.24 -5.92
N PRO A 123 -4.29 -10.99 -5.47
CA PRO A 123 -5.15 -10.42 -4.44
C PRO A 123 -6.59 -10.31 -4.94
N LYS A 124 -7.54 -10.47 -4.01
CA LYS A 124 -8.95 -10.17 -4.31
C LYS A 124 -9.14 -8.65 -4.48
N PRO A 125 -10.24 -8.22 -5.11
CA PRO A 125 -10.61 -6.81 -5.10
C PRO A 125 -10.62 -6.25 -3.67
N GLY A 126 -10.14 -5.02 -3.52
CA GLY A 126 -9.98 -4.33 -2.24
C GLY A 126 -8.75 -4.73 -1.43
N GLN A 127 -7.86 -5.59 -1.94
CA GLN A 127 -6.66 -6.01 -1.22
C GLN A 127 -5.37 -5.45 -1.82
N ILE A 128 -4.35 -5.34 -0.97
CA ILE A 128 -2.95 -5.18 -1.36
C ILE A 128 -2.32 -6.58 -1.40
N GLY A 129 -1.99 -7.07 -2.60
CA GLY A 129 -1.18 -8.25 -2.78
C GLY A 129 0.30 -7.94 -2.60
N LEU A 130 1.03 -8.73 -1.81
CA LEU A 130 2.49 -8.69 -1.75
C LEU A 130 3.06 -10.03 -2.25
N PHE A 131 3.74 -9.97 -3.37
CA PHE A 131 4.50 -11.09 -3.94
C PHE A 131 5.98 -10.97 -3.53
N ASP A 132 6.41 -11.81 -2.59
CA ASP A 132 7.84 -12.01 -2.26
C ASP A 132 8.42 -13.07 -3.19
N ARG A 133 9.22 -12.62 -4.16
CA ARG A 133 9.41 -13.28 -5.46
C ARG A 133 8.11 -13.34 -6.27
N SER A 134 8.16 -13.76 -7.53
CA SER A 134 7.01 -13.67 -8.46
C SER A 134 7.25 -14.50 -9.73
N HIS A 135 6.42 -14.30 -10.77
CA HIS A 135 6.62 -14.82 -12.12
C HIS A 135 7.97 -14.44 -12.73
N TYR A 136 8.65 -13.42 -12.23
CA TYR A 136 9.99 -13.08 -12.71
C TYR A 136 11.05 -14.15 -12.37
N GLU A 137 10.81 -15.06 -11.42
CA GLU A 137 11.71 -16.20 -11.17
C GLU A 137 11.87 -17.07 -12.43
N ASP A 138 10.82 -17.14 -13.27
CA ASP A 138 10.77 -17.91 -14.50
C ASP A 138 11.58 -17.32 -15.66
N VAL A 139 12.18 -16.14 -15.46
CA VAL A 139 13.17 -15.51 -16.35
C VAL A 139 14.46 -15.08 -15.63
N LEU A 140 14.55 -15.38 -14.33
CA LEU A 140 15.73 -15.14 -13.48
C LEU A 140 16.48 -16.45 -13.22
N VAL A 141 16.08 -17.21 -12.19
CA VAL A 141 16.75 -18.48 -11.84
C VAL A 141 16.66 -19.49 -12.98
N VAL A 142 15.54 -19.53 -13.70
CA VAL A 142 15.38 -20.40 -14.88
C VAL A 142 16.45 -20.13 -15.94
N ARG A 143 16.82 -18.86 -16.13
CA ARG A 143 17.88 -18.46 -17.05
C ARG A 143 19.27 -18.78 -16.47
N VAL A 144 19.54 -18.37 -15.24
CA VAL A 144 20.88 -18.45 -14.62
C VAL A 144 21.31 -19.89 -14.33
N ASP A 145 20.34 -20.75 -14.00
CA ASP A 145 20.57 -22.17 -13.77
C ASP A 145 20.25 -23.04 -15.00
N GLU A 146 19.94 -22.41 -16.15
CA GLU A 146 19.65 -23.07 -17.43
C GLU A 146 18.60 -24.19 -17.30
N LEU A 147 17.56 -23.95 -16.51
CA LEU A 147 16.55 -24.97 -16.17
C LEU A 147 15.70 -25.39 -17.38
N VAL A 148 15.57 -24.49 -18.36
CA VAL A 148 15.00 -24.77 -19.69
C VAL A 148 15.82 -24.04 -20.75
N PRO A 149 15.76 -24.47 -22.04
CA PRO A 149 16.43 -23.78 -23.12
C PRO A 149 16.01 -22.30 -23.25
N ARG A 150 16.90 -21.47 -23.80
CA ARG A 150 16.64 -20.03 -24.01
C ARG A 150 15.38 -19.77 -24.81
N GLU A 151 15.13 -20.60 -25.81
CA GLU A 151 13.96 -20.53 -26.69
C GLU A 151 12.64 -20.72 -25.93
N VAL A 152 12.68 -21.29 -24.71
CA VAL A 152 11.52 -21.49 -23.84
C VAL A 152 11.35 -20.34 -22.85
N TRP A 153 12.41 -19.84 -22.21
CA TRP A 153 12.25 -18.77 -21.21
C TRP A 153 12.30 -17.36 -21.81
N GLU A 154 12.94 -17.16 -22.95
CA GLU A 154 13.08 -15.83 -23.56
C GLU A 154 11.74 -15.23 -24.07
N PRO A 155 10.79 -16.02 -24.61
CA PRO A 155 9.45 -15.52 -24.94
C PRO A 155 8.63 -15.09 -23.72
N ARG A 156 8.92 -15.63 -22.52
CA ARG A 156 8.17 -15.33 -21.30
C ARG A 156 8.17 -13.85 -20.93
N PHE A 157 9.16 -13.06 -21.36
CA PHE A 157 9.11 -11.61 -21.14
C PHE A 157 7.92 -10.95 -21.84
N ASP A 158 7.57 -11.39 -23.04
CA ASP A 158 6.43 -10.84 -23.78
C ASP A 158 5.12 -11.31 -23.15
N GLU A 159 5.05 -12.58 -22.74
CA GLU A 159 3.92 -13.14 -21.99
C GLU A 159 3.70 -12.41 -20.65
N ILE A 160 4.77 -12.09 -19.92
CA ILE A 160 4.72 -11.31 -18.68
C ILE A 160 4.15 -9.92 -18.95
N ASN A 161 4.62 -9.24 -19.99
CA ASN A 161 4.13 -7.90 -20.32
C ASN A 161 2.65 -7.90 -20.70
N GLU A 162 2.19 -8.91 -21.45
CA GLU A 162 0.79 -9.09 -21.79
C GLU A 162 -0.06 -9.40 -20.54
N TRP A 163 0.42 -10.32 -19.70
CA TRP A 163 -0.25 -10.68 -18.45
C TRP A 163 -0.38 -9.48 -17.50
N GLU A 164 0.70 -8.71 -17.28
CA GLU A 164 0.66 -7.51 -16.44
C GLU A 164 -0.25 -6.44 -17.04
N LYS A 165 -0.27 -6.30 -18.37
CA LYS A 165 -1.18 -5.38 -19.04
C LYS A 165 -2.64 -5.77 -18.80
N ASN A 166 -2.98 -7.05 -18.94
CA ASN A 166 -4.33 -7.55 -18.68
C ASN A 166 -4.77 -7.28 -17.23
N LEU A 167 -3.85 -7.42 -16.26
CA LEU A 167 -4.14 -7.08 -14.86
C LEU A 167 -4.42 -5.59 -14.67
N VAL A 168 -3.62 -4.73 -15.30
CA VAL A 168 -3.78 -3.27 -15.19
C VAL A 168 -5.06 -2.80 -15.85
N ASP A 169 -5.36 -3.32 -17.05
CA ASP A 169 -6.61 -3.05 -17.77
C ASP A 169 -7.83 -3.54 -16.95
N GLY A 170 -7.66 -4.62 -16.17
CA GLY A 170 -8.64 -5.15 -15.22
C GLY A 170 -8.68 -4.46 -13.84
N GLY A 171 -8.10 -3.28 -13.68
CA GLY A 171 -8.20 -2.48 -12.45
C GLY A 171 -7.12 -2.72 -11.39
N THR A 172 -6.10 -3.54 -11.69
CA THR A 172 -4.98 -3.78 -10.77
C THR A 172 -3.91 -2.70 -10.91
N ARG A 173 -3.45 -2.10 -9.81
CA ARG A 173 -2.24 -1.27 -9.81
C ARG A 173 -1.02 -2.16 -9.54
N VAL A 174 -0.18 -2.38 -10.55
CA VAL A 174 1.02 -3.23 -10.45
C VAL A 174 2.24 -2.37 -10.11
N LEU A 175 2.88 -2.64 -8.98
CA LEU A 175 4.08 -1.94 -8.50
C LEU A 175 5.21 -2.94 -8.32
N LYS A 176 6.28 -2.79 -9.11
CA LYS A 176 7.40 -3.75 -9.14
C LYS A 176 8.64 -3.11 -8.53
N PHE A 177 9.18 -3.72 -7.49
CA PHE A 177 10.34 -3.23 -6.76
C PHE A 177 11.47 -4.24 -6.80
N ALA A 178 12.63 -3.84 -7.28
CA ALA A 178 13.85 -4.64 -7.23
C ALA A 178 14.79 -4.10 -6.17
N LEU A 179 15.01 -4.87 -5.10
CA LEU A 179 15.91 -4.52 -4.02
C LEU A 179 17.34 -4.97 -4.39
N MET A 180 18.17 -4.01 -4.82
CA MET A 180 19.52 -4.25 -5.33
C MET A 180 20.56 -3.86 -4.29
N GLN A 181 21.05 -4.85 -3.55
CA GLN A 181 22.17 -4.70 -2.62
C GLN A 181 23.50 -4.97 -3.36
N SER A 182 24.62 -4.54 -2.81
CA SER A 182 25.97 -4.81 -3.31
C SER A 182 26.43 -6.22 -2.99
N TYR A 183 27.42 -6.69 -3.77
CA TYR A 183 28.06 -7.97 -3.53
C TYR A 183 28.64 -8.02 -2.11
N ASP A 184 29.28 -6.95 -1.64
CA ASP A 184 29.85 -6.89 -0.29
C ASP A 184 28.77 -6.86 0.79
N GLU A 185 27.70 -6.10 0.59
CA GLU A 185 26.60 -6.07 1.55
C GLU A 185 25.91 -7.43 1.67
N GLN A 186 25.72 -8.15 0.56
CA GLN A 186 25.20 -9.52 0.62
C GLN A 186 26.08 -10.41 1.52
N ALA A 187 27.41 -10.34 1.36
CA ALA A 187 28.35 -11.10 2.21
C ALA A 187 28.21 -10.72 3.69
N ARG A 188 28.17 -9.42 4.00
CA ARG A 188 27.98 -8.95 5.39
C ARG A 188 26.71 -9.51 6.00
N ARG A 189 25.60 -9.52 5.25
CA ARG A 189 24.30 -10.04 5.72
C ARG A 189 24.30 -11.56 5.87
N LEU A 190 24.99 -12.29 5.01
CA LEU A 190 25.16 -13.74 5.15
C LEU A 190 25.99 -14.07 6.39
N MET A 191 27.10 -13.34 6.62
CA MET A 191 27.90 -13.49 7.83
C MET A 191 27.05 -13.21 9.09
N GLU A 192 26.29 -12.10 9.09
CA GLU A 192 25.38 -11.77 10.20
C GLU A 192 24.38 -12.90 10.50
N ARG A 193 23.84 -13.57 9.46
CA ARG A 193 22.92 -14.71 9.63
C ARG A 193 23.58 -15.93 10.27
N LEU A 194 24.84 -16.20 9.94
CA LEU A 194 25.62 -17.29 10.52
C LEU A 194 25.92 -17.00 12.01
N ASP A 195 26.33 -15.76 12.30
CA ASP A 195 26.71 -15.32 13.64
C ASP A 195 25.51 -15.29 14.60
N ARG A 196 24.33 -14.87 14.11
CA ARG A 196 23.11 -14.71 14.92
C ARG A 196 22.31 -16.00 15.05
N PRO A 197 22.20 -16.62 16.24
CA PRO A 197 21.41 -17.85 16.43
C PRO A 197 19.94 -17.71 16.01
N ASP A 198 19.33 -16.53 16.22
CA ASP A 198 17.94 -16.25 15.86
C ASP A 198 17.71 -16.07 14.33
N LYS A 199 18.78 -16.07 13.54
CA LYS A 199 18.76 -15.88 12.08
C LYS A 199 19.30 -17.06 11.29
N ARG A 200 19.98 -18.03 11.93
CA ARG A 200 20.55 -19.21 11.24
C ARG A 200 19.53 -19.98 10.42
N TRP A 201 18.28 -20.06 10.89
CA TRP A 201 17.19 -20.70 10.14
C TRP A 201 16.88 -20.05 8.79
N LYS A 202 17.31 -18.79 8.58
CA LYS A 202 17.17 -18.06 7.30
C LYS A 202 18.34 -18.27 6.35
N TYR A 203 19.42 -18.91 6.79
CA TYR A 203 20.58 -19.19 5.96
C TYR A 203 20.36 -20.49 5.19
N SER A 204 20.60 -20.46 3.88
CA SER A 204 20.58 -21.65 3.03
C SER A 204 21.98 -21.96 2.53
N LEU A 205 22.33 -23.24 2.39
CA LEU A 205 23.57 -23.64 1.73
C LEU A 205 23.61 -23.19 0.26
N SER A 206 22.45 -23.01 -0.37
CA SER A 206 22.35 -22.48 -1.74
C SER A 206 22.73 -21.00 -1.83
N ASP A 207 22.72 -20.24 -0.73
CA ASP A 207 23.05 -18.80 -0.73
C ASP A 207 24.46 -18.54 -1.31
N LEU A 208 25.42 -19.43 -1.03
CA LEU A 208 26.79 -19.33 -1.57
C LEU A 208 26.84 -19.65 -3.07
N LYS A 209 26.09 -20.65 -3.54
CA LYS A 209 26.01 -21.01 -4.97
C LYS A 209 25.39 -19.87 -5.79
N THR A 210 24.31 -19.27 -5.28
CA THR A 210 23.70 -18.08 -5.89
C THR A 210 24.68 -16.92 -5.92
N ARG A 211 25.49 -16.75 -4.87
CA ARG A 211 26.52 -15.72 -4.78
C ARG A 211 27.66 -15.93 -5.79
N GLU A 212 28.06 -17.17 -6.06
CA GLU A 212 29.07 -17.48 -7.09
C GLU A 212 28.61 -17.04 -8.48
N LYS A 213 27.29 -17.10 -8.74
CA LYS A 213 26.65 -16.66 -9.99
C LYS A 213 26.22 -15.20 -9.98
N TRP A 214 26.85 -14.35 -9.18
CA TRP A 214 26.42 -12.96 -8.97
C TRP A 214 26.23 -12.20 -10.28
N ASP A 215 27.23 -12.24 -11.16
CA ASP A 215 27.24 -11.50 -12.42
C ASP A 215 26.14 -11.99 -13.38
N ASP A 216 25.90 -13.30 -13.43
CA ASP A 216 24.81 -13.89 -14.23
C ASP A 216 23.44 -13.39 -13.76
N TYR A 217 23.24 -13.31 -12.44
CA TYR A 217 22.04 -12.73 -11.87
C TYR A 217 21.94 -11.23 -12.15
N GLN A 218 23.04 -10.46 -12.12
CA GLN A 218 22.99 -9.04 -12.49
C GLN A 218 22.55 -8.87 -13.95
N LEU A 219 23.08 -9.69 -14.87
CA LEU A 219 22.67 -9.68 -16.28
C LEU A 219 21.20 -10.08 -16.45
N ALA A 220 20.74 -11.09 -15.72
CA ALA A 220 19.35 -11.52 -15.76
C ALA A 220 18.39 -10.41 -15.27
N TYR A 221 18.73 -9.73 -14.16
CA TYR A 221 17.98 -8.58 -13.68
C TYR A 221 17.98 -7.40 -14.66
N ALA A 222 19.13 -7.09 -15.28
CA ALA A 222 19.21 -6.03 -16.28
C ALA A 222 18.24 -6.28 -17.46
N ASP A 223 18.14 -7.53 -17.93
CA ASP A 223 17.20 -7.88 -18.99
C ASP A 223 15.74 -7.86 -18.52
N VAL A 224 15.45 -8.26 -17.28
CA VAL A 224 14.11 -8.08 -16.67
C VAL A 224 13.70 -6.61 -16.72
N PHE A 225 14.55 -5.71 -16.25
CA PHE A 225 14.26 -4.27 -16.21
C PHE A 225 14.05 -3.72 -17.62
N LYS A 226 14.98 -4.01 -18.53
CA LYS A 226 14.93 -3.53 -19.91
C LYS A 226 13.70 -4.01 -20.67
N ARG A 227 13.29 -5.26 -20.45
CA ARG A 227 12.21 -5.88 -21.25
C ARG A 227 10.83 -5.75 -20.65
N THR A 228 10.71 -5.42 -19.36
CA THR A 228 9.43 -5.42 -18.67
C THR A 228 9.12 -4.17 -17.86
N SER A 229 10.00 -3.16 -17.83
CA SER A 229 9.62 -1.85 -17.29
C SER A 229 8.77 -1.11 -18.31
N THR A 230 7.45 -1.07 -18.09
CA THR A 230 6.49 -0.43 -18.99
C THR A 230 5.86 0.80 -18.34
N ASP A 231 5.07 1.57 -19.09
CA ASP A 231 4.33 2.70 -18.53
C ASP A 231 3.19 2.29 -17.61
N TYR A 232 2.57 1.15 -17.88
CA TYR A 232 1.44 0.63 -17.11
C TYR A 232 1.89 -0.23 -15.91
N ALA A 233 3.07 -0.85 -15.98
CA ALA A 233 3.68 -1.62 -14.91
C ALA A 233 5.19 -1.32 -14.85
N PRO A 234 5.59 -0.19 -14.26
CA PRO A 234 7.00 0.20 -14.19
C PRO A 234 7.79 -0.64 -13.19
N TRP A 235 9.08 -0.81 -13.44
CA TRP A 235 10.04 -1.25 -12.43
C TRP A 235 10.61 -0.05 -11.67
N TYR A 236 10.70 -0.21 -10.36
CA TYR A 236 11.46 0.66 -9.47
C TYR A 236 12.66 -0.10 -8.91
N VAL A 237 13.88 0.35 -9.22
CA VAL A 237 15.10 -0.26 -8.74
C VAL A 237 15.59 0.50 -7.51
N LEU A 238 15.66 -0.21 -6.38
CA LEU A 238 15.96 0.35 -5.07
C LEU A 238 17.38 -0.03 -4.65
N PRO A 239 18.31 0.94 -4.49
CA PRO A 239 19.53 0.75 -3.71
C PRO A 239 19.19 0.15 -2.34
N ALA A 240 19.68 -1.06 -2.08
CA ALA A 240 19.23 -1.86 -0.94
C ALA A 240 20.33 -2.15 0.08
N ASP A 241 21.49 -1.49 0.02
CA ASP A 241 22.48 -1.59 1.11
C ASP A 241 21.94 -0.97 2.39
N HIS A 242 21.15 0.08 2.24
CA HIS A 242 20.39 0.69 3.32
C HIS A 242 18.96 0.15 3.35
N LYS A 243 18.71 -0.88 4.18
CA LYS A 243 17.37 -1.47 4.37
C LYS A 243 16.29 -0.43 4.71
N TRP A 244 16.66 0.64 5.42
CA TRP A 244 15.72 1.70 5.79
C TRP A 244 15.26 2.52 4.56
N PHE A 245 16.15 2.74 3.59
CA PHE A 245 15.83 3.50 2.38
C PHE A 245 14.89 2.71 1.47
N ALA A 246 15.19 1.43 1.22
CA ALA A 246 14.30 0.57 0.42
C ALA A 246 12.89 0.48 1.02
N ARG A 247 12.76 0.42 2.36
CA ARG A 247 11.45 0.42 3.03
C ARG A 247 10.72 1.74 2.84
N LEU A 248 11.41 2.87 3.05
CA LEU A 248 10.86 4.20 2.84
C LEU A 248 10.38 4.36 1.39
N ALA A 249 11.21 4.02 0.41
CA ALA A 249 10.87 4.16 -1.00
C ALA A 249 9.62 3.35 -1.39
N VAL A 250 9.51 2.09 -0.91
CA VAL A 250 8.30 1.29 -1.15
C VAL A 250 7.09 1.93 -0.50
N THR A 251 7.18 2.35 0.77
CA THR A 251 6.08 3.05 1.47
C THR A 251 5.63 4.28 0.68
N GLU A 252 6.56 5.14 0.28
CA GLU A 252 6.26 6.38 -0.44
C GLU A 252 5.58 6.14 -1.78
N ILE A 253 6.12 5.22 -2.59
CA ILE A 253 5.58 4.92 -3.92
C ILE A 253 4.19 4.29 -3.78
N LEU A 254 4.01 3.35 -2.84
CA LEU A 254 2.73 2.71 -2.57
C LEU A 254 1.68 3.74 -2.11
N THR A 255 2.03 4.57 -1.12
CA THR A 255 1.12 5.60 -0.60
C THR A 255 0.70 6.58 -1.71
N ARG A 256 1.65 7.07 -2.51
CA ARG A 256 1.34 7.97 -3.64
C ARG A 256 0.37 7.35 -4.64
N VAL A 257 0.61 6.08 -5.01
CA VAL A 257 -0.28 5.35 -5.93
C VAL A 257 -1.66 5.16 -5.33
N MET A 258 -1.77 4.84 -4.04
CA MET A 258 -3.05 4.66 -3.37
C MET A 258 -3.83 5.98 -3.20
N ILE A 259 -3.14 7.11 -3.04
CA ILE A 259 -3.78 8.42 -3.10
C ILE A 259 -4.37 8.66 -4.50
N GLU A 260 -3.61 8.37 -5.55
CA GLU A 260 -4.01 8.57 -6.95
C GLU A 260 -5.13 7.62 -7.41
N MET A 261 -5.39 6.54 -6.67
CA MET A 261 -6.56 5.67 -6.87
C MET A 261 -7.89 6.33 -6.46
N ASP A 262 -7.84 7.53 -5.86
CA ASP A 262 -9.00 8.32 -5.44
C ASP A 262 -9.99 7.54 -4.57
N LEU A 263 -9.46 6.82 -3.58
CA LEU A 263 -10.25 5.93 -2.73
C LEU A 263 -11.20 6.70 -1.82
N ARG A 264 -12.48 6.30 -1.84
CA ARG A 264 -13.59 6.89 -1.07
C ARG A 264 -14.29 5.82 -0.26
N TRP A 265 -14.92 6.25 0.83
CA TRP A 265 -15.89 5.41 1.53
C TRP A 265 -17.09 5.15 0.61
N PRO A 266 -17.52 3.89 0.45
CA PRO A 266 -18.66 3.55 -0.39
C PRO A 266 -19.95 4.06 0.24
N ALA A 267 -20.90 4.48 -0.59
CA ALA A 267 -22.25 4.77 -0.13
C ALA A 267 -22.99 3.44 0.14
N PRO A 268 -23.81 3.36 1.19
CA PRO A 268 -24.64 2.18 1.42
C PRO A 268 -25.72 2.04 0.33
N ASP A 269 -26.12 0.80 0.05
CA ASP A 269 -27.26 0.45 -0.81
C ASP A 269 -28.61 0.44 -0.06
N TRP A 270 -28.59 0.86 1.21
CA TRP A 270 -29.73 1.02 2.10
C TRP A 270 -29.79 2.45 2.64
N ASP A 271 -30.98 2.90 3.07
CA ASP A 271 -31.18 4.24 3.64
C ASP A 271 -30.83 4.27 5.15
N PRO A 272 -29.79 5.03 5.56
CA PRO A 272 -29.45 5.14 6.96
C PRO A 272 -30.53 5.77 7.84
N ALA A 273 -31.35 6.67 7.30
CA ALA A 273 -32.44 7.29 8.06
C ALA A 273 -33.49 6.24 8.45
N GLU A 274 -33.87 5.37 7.51
CA GLU A 274 -34.80 4.28 7.78
C GLU A 274 -34.23 3.28 8.79
N GLN A 275 -32.97 2.85 8.63
CA GLN A 275 -32.36 1.91 9.58
C GLN A 275 -32.22 2.50 10.98
N ARG A 276 -31.98 3.81 11.10
CA ARG A 276 -32.01 4.52 12.40
C ARG A 276 -33.39 4.44 13.06
N ARG A 277 -34.48 4.62 12.30
CA ARG A 277 -35.85 4.50 12.83
C ARG A 277 -36.11 3.09 13.38
N LEU A 278 -35.82 2.06 12.58
CA LEU A 278 -36.02 0.67 12.98
C LEU A 278 -35.18 0.29 14.21
N LEU A 279 -33.92 0.71 14.25
CA LEU A 279 -33.07 0.42 15.40
C LEU A 279 -33.57 1.13 16.66
N ALA A 280 -34.02 2.38 16.54
CA ALA A 280 -34.54 3.15 17.66
C ALA A 280 -35.76 2.51 18.31
N GLU A 281 -36.59 1.76 17.57
CA GLU A 281 -37.71 0.98 18.13
C GLU A 281 -37.24 -0.02 19.20
N THR A 282 -36.04 -0.58 19.04
CA THR A 282 -35.45 -1.58 19.94
C THR A 282 -34.64 -0.99 21.11
N MET A 283 -34.36 0.32 21.09
CA MET A 283 -33.56 1.02 22.11
C MET A 283 -34.45 1.56 23.25
N SER A 284 -33.89 1.82 24.44
CA SER A 284 -34.59 2.67 25.41
C SER A 284 -34.53 4.14 25.00
N SER A 285 -35.47 4.96 25.50
CA SER A 285 -35.49 6.40 25.20
C SER A 285 -34.24 7.11 25.73
N GLU A 286 -33.72 6.68 26.88
CA GLU A 286 -32.51 7.20 27.51
C GLU A 286 -31.28 6.90 26.64
N LEU A 287 -31.13 5.65 26.17
CA LEU A 287 -30.01 5.26 25.31
C LEU A 287 -30.05 6.00 23.96
N LEU A 288 -31.24 6.25 23.42
CA LEU A 288 -31.41 7.05 22.21
C LEU A 288 -30.99 8.51 22.43
N ALA A 289 -31.34 9.10 23.58
CA ALA A 289 -30.93 10.45 23.96
C ALA A 289 -29.40 10.54 24.15
N GLU A 290 -28.78 9.55 24.80
CA GLU A 290 -27.32 9.44 24.93
C GLU A 290 -26.65 9.34 23.55
N SER A 291 -27.16 8.47 22.67
CA SER A 291 -26.64 8.33 21.31
C SER A 291 -26.73 9.64 20.51
N LEU A 292 -27.85 10.37 20.60
CA LEU A 292 -28.00 11.69 19.97
C LEU A 292 -26.99 12.70 20.53
N ALA A 293 -26.80 12.73 21.85
CA ALA A 293 -25.83 13.61 22.52
C ALA A 293 -24.38 13.38 22.06
N GLU A 294 -23.98 12.13 21.83
CA GLU A 294 -22.61 11.79 21.43
C GLU A 294 -22.36 11.92 19.92
N THR A 295 -23.42 11.86 19.10
CA THR A 295 -23.32 11.76 17.62
C THR A 295 -22.47 12.87 17.01
N ARG A 296 -22.66 14.13 17.45
CA ARG A 296 -21.91 15.25 16.89
C ARG A 296 -20.42 15.10 17.12
N GLY A 297 -20.00 14.71 18.33
CA GLY A 297 -18.58 14.52 18.66
C GLY A 297 -17.96 13.40 17.83
N VAL A 298 -18.59 12.22 17.84
CA VAL A 298 -18.08 11.03 17.13
C VAL A 298 -17.97 11.27 15.63
N VAL A 299 -19.00 11.82 15.00
CA VAL A 299 -19.01 12.03 13.55
C VAL A 299 -18.09 13.19 13.15
N GLN A 300 -18.02 14.27 13.94
CA GLN A 300 -17.12 15.38 13.63
C GLN A 300 -15.64 14.95 13.74
N GLU A 301 -15.29 14.14 14.73
CA GLU A 301 -13.96 13.56 14.87
C GLU A 301 -13.59 12.70 13.65
N ALA A 302 -14.51 11.86 13.17
CA ALA A 302 -14.31 11.07 11.96
C ALA A 302 -14.16 11.94 10.68
N ILE A 303 -14.93 13.02 10.57
CA ILE A 303 -14.81 13.99 9.47
C ILE A 303 -13.45 14.67 9.51
N ASP A 304 -13.02 15.15 10.68
CA ASP A 304 -11.75 15.85 10.85
C ASP A 304 -10.57 14.92 10.54
N ALA A 305 -10.58 13.68 11.05
CA ALA A 305 -9.58 12.67 10.72
C ALA A 305 -9.49 12.41 9.21
N GLY A 306 -10.63 12.21 8.54
CA GLY A 306 -10.66 11.99 7.09
C GLY A 306 -10.20 13.21 6.28
N VAL A 307 -10.42 14.44 6.79
CA VAL A 307 -9.90 15.68 6.18
C VAL A 307 -8.39 15.75 6.34
N ASP A 308 -7.85 15.46 7.51
CA ASP A 308 -6.42 15.48 7.78
C ASP A 308 -5.66 14.51 6.86
N VAL A 309 -6.17 13.29 6.69
CA VAL A 309 -5.65 12.30 5.73
C VAL A 309 -5.65 12.83 4.30
N ASN A 310 -6.73 13.48 3.86
CA ASN A 310 -6.78 14.05 2.52
C ASN A 310 -5.83 15.26 2.36
N LEU A 311 -5.61 16.06 3.41
CA LEU A 311 -4.65 17.17 3.38
C LEU A 311 -3.20 16.66 3.35
N GLU A 312 -2.88 15.62 4.10
CA GLU A 312 -1.58 14.95 4.05
C GLU A 312 -1.32 14.36 2.66
N ALA A 313 -2.32 13.70 2.08
CA ALA A 313 -2.25 13.19 0.71
C ALA A 313 -1.97 14.30 -0.32
N ILE A 314 -2.60 15.47 -0.17
CA ILE A 314 -2.33 16.64 -1.00
C ILE A 314 -0.91 17.14 -0.76
N GLU A 315 -0.44 17.24 0.48
CA GLU A 315 0.93 17.65 0.76
C GLU A 315 1.91 16.71 0.07
N LEU A 316 1.69 15.40 0.15
CA LEU A 316 2.57 14.40 -0.46
C LEU A 316 2.63 14.53 -1.99
N LEU A 317 1.49 14.69 -2.67
CA LEU A 317 1.41 14.81 -4.13
C LEU A 317 1.81 16.20 -4.65
N THR A 318 1.54 17.26 -3.90
CA THR A 318 1.69 18.65 -4.35
C THR A 318 2.86 19.40 -3.72
N ALA A 319 3.68 18.74 -2.90
CA ALA A 319 4.86 19.31 -2.25
C ALA A 319 5.74 20.15 -3.21
N ARG A 320 5.80 19.75 -4.48
CA ARG A 320 6.62 20.39 -5.53
C ARG A 320 5.79 21.09 -6.62
N SER A 321 4.47 21.10 -6.50
CA SER A 321 3.56 21.75 -7.45
C SER A 321 3.40 23.24 -7.14
N ASN A 322 2.96 24.02 -8.12
CA ASN A 322 2.70 25.44 -7.87
C ASN A 322 1.53 25.64 -6.88
N LYS A 323 1.48 26.83 -6.26
CA LYS A 323 0.47 27.19 -5.25
C LYS A 323 -0.96 27.06 -5.78
N THR A 324 -1.18 27.24 -7.08
CA THR A 324 -2.50 27.13 -7.71
C THR A 324 -3.04 25.70 -7.66
N VAL A 325 -2.23 24.71 -8.02
CA VAL A 325 -2.63 23.28 -7.98
C VAL A 325 -2.94 22.84 -6.55
N ARG A 326 -2.07 23.19 -5.60
CA ARG A 326 -2.29 22.90 -4.18
C ARG A 326 -3.58 23.54 -3.65
N ASN A 327 -3.81 24.81 -3.96
CA ASN A 327 -5.01 25.52 -3.52
C ASN A 327 -6.29 24.90 -4.10
N ALA A 328 -6.27 24.46 -5.36
CA ALA A 328 -7.40 23.79 -5.98
C ALA A 328 -7.74 22.46 -5.28
N ALA A 329 -6.72 21.63 -5.01
CA ALA A 329 -6.92 20.36 -4.29
C ALA A 329 -7.42 20.59 -2.86
N VAL A 330 -6.88 21.58 -2.14
CA VAL A 330 -7.35 21.94 -0.79
C VAL A 330 -8.80 22.45 -0.84
N ALA A 331 -9.18 23.21 -1.86
CA ALA A 331 -10.56 23.66 -2.04
C ALA A 331 -11.53 22.48 -2.23
N GLU A 332 -11.11 21.45 -2.96
CA GLU A 332 -11.90 20.23 -3.14
C GLU A 332 -12.11 19.47 -1.83
N VAL A 333 -11.08 19.34 -0.99
CA VAL A 333 -11.21 18.74 0.35
C VAL A 333 -12.16 19.55 1.23
N LYS A 334 -12.10 20.88 1.19
CA LYS A 334 -13.06 21.74 1.90
C LYS A 334 -14.48 21.58 1.41
N ALA A 335 -14.69 21.47 0.09
CA ALA A 335 -16.01 21.22 -0.47
C ALA A 335 -16.58 19.87 0.01
N ARG A 336 -15.75 18.82 0.07
CA ARG A 336 -16.15 17.50 0.59
C ARG A 336 -16.46 17.53 2.08
N ARG A 337 -15.66 18.23 2.87
CA ARG A 337 -15.93 18.46 4.30
C ARG A 337 -17.33 19.08 4.49
N ALA A 338 -17.68 20.10 3.71
CA ALA A 338 -18.99 20.73 3.79
C ALA A 338 -20.14 19.77 3.47
N VAL A 339 -19.95 18.83 2.54
CA VAL A 339 -20.94 17.77 2.23
C VAL A 339 -21.14 16.84 3.43
N LEU A 340 -20.04 16.41 4.07
CA LEU A 340 -20.10 15.54 5.25
C LEU A 340 -20.73 16.26 6.46
N GLU A 341 -20.41 17.53 6.68
CA GLU A 341 -21.00 18.34 7.74
C GLU A 341 -22.51 18.57 7.51
N ALA A 342 -22.95 18.70 6.25
CA ALA A 342 -24.36 18.74 5.91
C ALA A 342 -25.06 17.40 6.18
N ASP A 343 -24.42 16.27 5.89
CA ASP A 343 -24.95 14.93 6.21
C ASP A 343 -25.02 14.70 7.73
N LEU A 344 -24.05 15.20 8.50
CA LEU A 344 -24.10 15.20 9.96
C LEU A 344 -25.30 16.01 10.48
N ALA A 345 -25.54 17.20 9.93
CA ALA A 345 -26.71 18.00 10.29
C ALA A 345 -28.03 17.25 10.03
N LYS A 346 -28.13 16.56 8.90
CA LYS A 346 -29.27 15.68 8.60
C LYS A 346 -29.39 14.52 9.60
N THR A 347 -28.27 13.86 9.91
CA THR A 347 -28.23 12.75 10.87
C THR A 347 -28.71 13.16 12.27
N LEU A 348 -28.32 14.35 12.73
CA LEU A 348 -28.78 14.89 14.02
C LEU A 348 -30.28 15.23 14.00
N ALA A 349 -30.78 15.81 12.91
CA ALA A 349 -32.20 16.09 12.74
C ALA A 349 -33.03 14.81 12.76
N ASP A 350 -32.62 13.79 12.00
CA ASP A 350 -33.29 12.48 11.96
C ASP A 350 -33.33 11.84 13.36
N LYS A 351 -32.20 11.83 14.08
CA LYS A 351 -32.16 11.26 15.45
C LYS A 351 -33.05 12.02 16.43
N ARG A 352 -33.12 13.36 16.31
CA ARG A 352 -33.98 14.20 17.15
C ARG A 352 -35.46 13.93 16.88
N GLU A 353 -35.87 13.86 15.62
CA GLU A 353 -37.26 13.52 15.25
C GLU A 353 -37.66 12.15 15.80
N VAL A 354 -36.77 11.17 15.70
CA VAL A 354 -37.01 9.82 16.26
C VAL A 354 -37.13 9.86 17.78
N LEU A 355 -36.27 10.61 18.47
CA LEU A 355 -36.37 10.77 19.92
C LEU A 355 -37.65 11.50 20.33
N GLU A 356 -38.03 12.56 19.62
CA GLU A 356 -39.26 13.32 19.86
C GLU A 356 -40.50 12.44 19.72
N SER A 357 -40.54 11.57 18.71
CA SER A 357 -41.64 10.63 18.53
C SER A 357 -41.76 9.59 19.66
N LYS A 358 -40.63 9.25 20.30
CA LYS A 358 -40.55 8.19 21.33
C LYS A 358 -40.63 8.71 22.76
N SER A 359 -40.07 9.89 23.03
CA SER A 359 -40.06 10.57 24.32
C SER A 359 -39.90 12.09 24.13
N PRO A 360 -41.02 12.83 24.00
CA PRO A 360 -40.99 14.29 23.86
C PRO A 360 -40.26 15.00 25.01
N GLU A 361 -40.40 14.50 26.24
CA GLU A 361 -39.75 15.07 27.43
C GLU A 361 -38.22 15.04 27.33
N LEU A 362 -37.65 13.91 26.89
CA LEU A 362 -36.21 13.78 26.70
C LEU A 362 -35.71 14.59 25.50
N ALA A 363 -36.53 14.71 24.44
CA ALA A 363 -36.22 15.55 23.30
C ALA A 363 -36.22 17.05 23.65
N GLU A 364 -37.11 17.50 24.55
CA GLU A 364 -37.15 18.88 25.05
C GLU A 364 -35.98 19.17 26.02
N ALA A 365 -35.60 18.19 26.83
CA ALA A 365 -34.43 18.29 27.72
C ALA A 365 -33.08 18.24 26.98
N TYR A 366 -33.06 17.88 25.69
CA TYR A 366 -31.86 17.86 24.87
C TYR A 366 -31.38 19.29 24.55
N ASP A 367 -30.27 19.70 25.18
CA ASP A 367 -29.56 20.94 24.84
C ASP A 367 -28.31 20.63 24.00
N GLU A 368 -28.43 20.88 22.70
CA GLU A 368 -27.35 20.71 21.73
C GLU A 368 -26.05 21.46 22.11
N ALA A 369 -26.16 22.61 22.81
CA ALA A 369 -25.02 23.41 23.24
C ALA A 369 -24.31 22.86 24.49
N ALA A 370 -25.03 22.12 25.35
CA ALA A 370 -24.48 21.51 26.56
C ALA A 370 -23.70 20.21 26.26
N TYR A 371 -24.18 19.43 25.29
CA TYR A 371 -23.59 18.12 24.94
C TYR A 371 -22.49 18.19 23.88
N GLY A 372 -22.34 19.30 23.15
CA GLY A 372 -21.29 19.49 22.14
C GLY A 372 -19.85 19.64 22.68
N LYS A 373 -19.66 19.73 24.01
CA LYS A 373 -18.33 19.65 24.63
C LYS A 373 -18.00 18.18 24.92
N GLY A 374 -17.47 17.48 23.91
CA GLY A 374 -17.09 16.08 24.02
C GLY A 374 -16.27 15.78 25.28
N LYS A 375 -16.68 14.74 26.02
CA LYS A 375 -15.78 14.05 26.96
C LYS A 375 -14.58 13.58 26.15
N LYS A 376 -13.37 14.03 26.50
CA LYS A 376 -12.15 13.31 26.16
C LYS A 376 -12.30 11.90 26.73
N SER A 377 -12.37 10.89 25.88
CA SER A 377 -12.26 9.50 26.30
C SER A 377 -10.84 9.28 26.82
N ASP A 378 -10.69 9.12 28.13
CA ASP A 378 -9.55 8.41 28.71
C ASP A 378 -9.74 6.91 28.37
N GLY A 379 -8.84 6.36 27.55
CA GLY A 379 -8.81 4.95 27.15
C GLY A 379 -7.52 4.59 26.45
#